data_AF-A0A0J9SJQ3-F1
#
_entry.id   AF-A0A0J9SJQ3-F1
#
_cell.length_a   1.000
_cell.length_b   1.000
_cell.length_c   1.000
_cell.angle_alpha   90.00
_cell.angle_beta   90.00
_cell.angle_gamma   90.00
#
_symmetry.space_group_name_H-M   'P 1'
#
loop_
_entity.id
_entity.type
_entity.pdbx_description
1 polymer ?
#
loop_
_entity_poly.entity_id
_entity_poly.type
_entity_poly.pdbx_seq_one_letter_code
_entity_poly.pdbx_strand_id
1 'polypeptide(L)'
;MYDEFERPVEKNQENNNYILLCYSFMTGLNESKEEYQDFCQKLARNLGIYSEVTKIMNPSHDRCNILYNWIYNSIQKYHIPDNIIKACFEEYNIKKNIMGNKKCSYYTYDDDYKEPENIMLLNVFKSYIGVTKDTMNGENHDLKRSCHKFICEFVNIYNKMNSKYCLGEGPSDQKQQNTCGYLSTFKDNYMLYLYKDLKEEDKIPSLEKVEEEYILKCQKDVQRPALQRDVHREQELFPHSLGGTPESRHTISSEPTVSNPDPNNSKSSTVSTAVGTVAGVSSVLALLYKVTLIFI
;
A
#
# COMPACT_ATOMS: atom_id res chain seq x y z
N MET A 1 -8.32 -7.88 8.84
CA MET A 1 -8.09 -9.00 7.88
C MET A 1 -6.66 -8.98 7.33
N TYR A 2 -6.09 -7.81 7.04
CA TYR A 2 -4.69 -7.69 6.59
C TYR A 2 -3.68 -8.31 7.58
N ASP A 3 -3.82 -8.04 8.88
CA ASP A 3 -2.92 -8.58 9.92
C ASP A 3 -2.95 -10.12 10.02
N GLU A 4 -4.00 -10.77 9.52
CA GLU A 4 -4.07 -12.24 9.44
C GLU A 4 -2.97 -12.77 8.52
N PHE A 5 -2.63 -12.03 7.45
CA PHE A 5 -1.64 -12.45 6.46
C PHE A 5 -0.21 -12.29 6.96
N GLU A 6 0.01 -11.36 7.90
CA GLU A 6 1.31 -11.14 8.55
C GLU A 6 1.61 -12.10 9.68
N ARG A 7 0.61 -12.88 10.16
CA ARG A 7 0.84 -13.84 11.24
C ARG A 7 2.00 -14.76 10.88
N PRO A 8 2.89 -15.11 11.82
CA PRO A 8 3.94 -16.08 11.54
C PRO A 8 3.33 -17.45 11.26
N VAL A 9 4.04 -18.27 10.48
CA VAL A 9 3.70 -19.69 10.34
C VAL A 9 4.34 -20.42 11.53
N GLU A 10 3.50 -20.93 12.44
CA GLU A 10 3.99 -21.66 13.61
C GLU A 10 4.71 -22.94 13.18
N LYS A 11 5.90 -23.21 13.71
CA LYS A 11 6.66 -24.44 13.40
C LYS A 11 6.05 -25.61 14.18
N ASN A 12 5.07 -26.28 13.59
CA ASN A 12 4.48 -27.51 14.09
C ASN A 12 4.42 -28.58 12.99
N GLN A 13 4.03 -29.81 13.34
CA GLN A 13 4.07 -30.95 12.43
C GLN A 13 3.15 -30.78 11.19
N GLU A 14 2.05 -30.04 11.32
CA GLU A 14 1.13 -29.72 10.21
C GLU A 14 1.71 -28.63 9.29
N ASN A 15 2.43 -27.65 9.85
CA ASN A 15 3.00 -26.53 9.11
C ASN A 15 4.39 -26.83 8.50
N ASN A 16 5.00 -27.97 8.83
CA ASN A 16 6.25 -28.42 8.21
C ASN A 16 6.16 -28.50 6.68
N ASN A 17 4.96 -28.76 6.14
CA ASN A 17 4.74 -28.80 4.70
C ASN A 17 5.03 -27.45 4.02
N TYR A 18 4.66 -26.33 4.64
CA TYR A 18 4.97 -25.00 4.10
C TYR A 18 6.47 -24.72 4.11
N ILE A 19 7.17 -25.15 5.16
CA ILE A 19 8.63 -24.97 5.29
C ILE A 19 9.35 -25.75 4.18
N LEU A 20 9.01 -27.02 4.00
CA LEU A 20 9.61 -27.89 2.99
C LEU A 20 9.33 -27.38 1.56
N LEU A 21 8.08 -26.97 1.31
CA LEU A 21 7.69 -26.38 0.03
C LEU A 21 8.52 -25.13 -0.28
N CYS A 22 8.59 -24.20 0.66
CA CYS A 22 9.31 -22.95 0.44
C CYS A 22 10.81 -23.16 0.33
N TYR A 23 11.38 -24.08 1.11
CA TYR A 23 12.80 -24.42 1.01
C TYR A 23 13.16 -24.89 -0.40
N SER A 24 12.32 -25.72 -1.04
CA SER A 24 12.57 -26.19 -2.40
C SER A 24 12.60 -25.03 -3.41
N PHE A 25 11.73 -24.02 -3.26
CA PHE A 25 11.73 -22.84 -4.11
C PHE A 25 12.99 -21.99 -3.96
N MET A 26 13.60 -21.97 -2.76
CA MET A 26 14.84 -21.22 -2.52
C MET A 26 16.08 -21.91 -3.09
N THR A 27 16.06 -23.23 -3.34
CA THR A 27 17.26 -23.98 -3.78
C THR A 27 17.83 -23.52 -5.14
N GLY A 28 17.03 -22.83 -5.95
CA GLY A 28 17.44 -22.26 -7.24
C GLY A 28 17.79 -20.77 -7.22
N LEU A 29 17.73 -20.11 -6.06
CA LEU A 29 18.04 -18.69 -5.92
C LEU A 29 19.53 -18.47 -5.63
N ASN A 30 20.13 -17.48 -6.30
CA ASN A 30 21.51 -17.05 -6.02
C ASN A 30 21.66 -16.43 -4.62
N GLU A 31 20.57 -15.86 -4.08
CA GLU A 31 20.50 -15.31 -2.73
C GLU A 31 19.29 -15.88 -1.99
N SER A 32 19.52 -16.53 -0.86
CA SER A 32 18.49 -16.96 0.07
C SER A 32 18.50 -16.02 1.27
N LYS A 33 17.45 -15.21 1.41
CA LYS A 33 17.24 -14.32 2.55
C LYS A 33 16.17 -14.91 3.47
N GLU A 34 16.30 -14.69 4.78
CA GLU A 34 15.32 -15.17 5.75
C GLU A 34 13.92 -14.60 5.46
N GLU A 35 13.84 -13.35 5.00
CA GLU A 35 12.60 -12.68 4.62
C GLU A 35 11.90 -13.36 3.45
N TYR A 36 12.64 -13.96 2.50
CA TYR A 36 12.08 -14.67 1.36
C TYR A 36 11.41 -15.96 1.82
N GLN A 37 12.08 -16.66 2.72
CA GLN A 37 11.59 -17.90 3.31
C GLN A 37 10.36 -17.66 4.21
N ASP A 38 10.36 -16.58 4.99
CA ASP A 38 9.20 -16.16 5.79
C ASP A 38 8.01 -15.74 4.92
N PHE A 39 8.26 -14.89 3.91
CA PHE A 39 7.24 -14.46 2.96
C PHE A 39 6.60 -15.65 2.23
N CYS A 40 7.40 -16.56 1.69
CA CYS A 40 6.91 -17.74 0.99
C CYS A 40 5.98 -18.57 1.88
N GLN A 41 6.38 -18.84 3.12
CA GLN A 41 5.57 -19.63 4.05
C GLN A 41 4.22 -18.95 4.34
N LYS A 42 4.25 -17.64 4.61
CA LYS A 42 3.03 -16.85 4.81
C LYS A 42 2.14 -16.88 3.57
N LEU A 43 2.70 -16.69 2.37
CA LEU A 43 1.95 -16.73 1.11
C LEU A 43 1.29 -18.09 0.89
N ALA A 44 2.05 -19.18 1.01
CA ALA A 44 1.56 -20.55 0.85
C ALA A 44 0.41 -20.88 1.83
N ARG A 45 0.53 -20.42 3.09
CA ARG A 45 -0.54 -20.53 4.08
C ARG A 45 -1.75 -19.68 3.71
N ASN A 46 -1.56 -18.42 3.32
CA ASN A 46 -2.66 -17.50 3.03
C ASN A 46 -3.48 -17.94 1.80
N LEU A 47 -2.80 -18.59 0.84
CA LEU A 47 -3.40 -19.30 -0.30
C LEU A 47 -4.10 -20.61 0.11
N GLY A 48 -3.75 -21.18 1.26
CA GLY A 48 -4.31 -22.42 1.76
C GLY A 48 -3.91 -23.65 0.96
N ILE A 49 -2.65 -23.71 0.50
CA ILE A 49 -2.13 -24.84 -0.29
C ILE A 49 -2.32 -26.18 0.45
N TYR A 50 -2.16 -26.17 1.78
CA TYR A 50 -2.36 -27.33 2.65
C TYR A 50 -3.45 -27.10 3.70
N SER A 51 -4.33 -26.10 3.50
CA SER A 51 -5.37 -25.79 4.48
C SER A 51 -6.66 -26.55 4.17
N GLU A 52 -7.25 -27.15 5.20
CA GLU A 52 -8.60 -27.72 5.17
C GLU A 52 -9.69 -26.70 5.61
N VAL A 53 -9.29 -25.47 5.93
CA VAL A 53 -10.21 -24.43 6.40
C VAL A 53 -11.01 -23.87 5.22
N THR A 54 -12.32 -24.06 5.25
CA THR A 54 -13.27 -23.69 4.18
C THR A 54 -13.13 -22.24 3.68
N LYS A 55 -12.95 -21.26 4.59
CA LYS A 55 -12.75 -19.83 4.23
C LYS A 55 -11.49 -19.60 3.38
N ILE A 56 -10.44 -20.38 3.60
CA ILE A 56 -9.18 -20.30 2.85
C ILE A 56 -9.28 -21.15 1.57
N MET A 57 -9.98 -22.28 1.64
CA MET A 57 -10.25 -23.15 0.49
C MET A 57 -11.18 -22.52 -0.55
N ASN A 58 -12.06 -21.61 -0.16
CA ASN A 58 -12.97 -20.89 -1.06
C ASN A 58 -12.89 -19.38 -0.80
N PRO A 59 -11.84 -18.69 -1.28
CA PRO A 59 -11.64 -17.28 -0.97
C PRO A 59 -12.72 -16.40 -1.62
N SER A 60 -13.19 -15.40 -0.85
CA SER A 60 -14.02 -14.32 -1.39
C SER A 60 -13.20 -13.42 -2.32
N HIS A 61 -13.89 -12.62 -3.13
CA HIS A 61 -13.21 -11.63 -3.98
C HIS A 61 -12.38 -10.66 -3.13
N ASP A 62 -12.95 -10.13 -2.05
CA ASP A 62 -12.26 -9.22 -1.12
C ASP A 62 -11.03 -9.85 -0.48
N ARG A 63 -11.09 -11.14 -0.09
CA ARG A 63 -9.92 -11.83 0.45
C ARG A 63 -8.79 -11.90 -0.58
N CYS A 64 -9.11 -12.15 -1.85
CA CYS A 64 -8.12 -12.14 -2.92
C CYS A 64 -7.51 -10.75 -3.11
N ASN A 65 -8.30 -9.68 -3.06
CA ASN A 65 -7.79 -8.32 -3.23
C ASN A 65 -6.88 -7.90 -2.07
N ILE A 66 -7.26 -8.23 -0.83
CA ILE A 66 -6.41 -8.02 0.34
C ILE A 66 -5.11 -8.84 0.21
N LEU A 67 -5.18 -10.05 -0.36
CA LEU A 67 -4.00 -10.90 -0.56
C LEU A 67 -3.05 -10.29 -1.58
N TYR A 68 -3.57 -9.77 -2.70
CA TYR A 68 -2.77 -9.09 -3.71
C TYR A 68 -2.13 -7.81 -3.17
N ASN A 69 -2.86 -7.03 -2.39
CA ASN A 69 -2.30 -5.88 -1.68
C ASN A 69 -1.16 -6.29 -0.75
N TRP A 70 -1.35 -7.37 0.02
CA TRP A 70 -0.32 -7.88 0.92
C TRP A 70 0.93 -8.38 0.17
N ILE A 71 0.75 -9.12 -0.93
CA ILE A 71 1.84 -9.57 -1.80
C ILE A 71 2.62 -8.36 -2.32
N TYR A 72 1.91 -7.37 -2.89
CA TYR A 72 2.53 -6.18 -3.43
C TYR A 72 3.34 -5.40 -2.38
N ASN A 73 2.75 -5.16 -1.21
CA ASN A 73 3.43 -4.50 -0.10
C ASN A 73 4.70 -5.26 0.33
N SER A 74 4.64 -6.59 0.30
CA SER A 74 5.78 -7.44 0.64
C SER A 74 6.88 -7.38 -0.41
N ILE A 75 6.54 -7.40 -1.70
CA ILE A 75 7.50 -7.21 -2.81
C ILE A 75 8.25 -5.90 -2.61
N GLN A 76 7.53 -4.79 -2.41
CA GLN A 76 8.13 -3.46 -2.30
C GLN A 76 9.01 -3.33 -1.05
N LYS A 77 8.60 -3.94 0.07
CA LYS A 77 9.32 -3.82 1.34
C LYS A 77 10.57 -4.70 1.38
N TYR A 78 10.47 -5.93 0.91
CA TYR A 78 11.52 -6.95 1.09
C TYR A 78 12.24 -7.31 -0.20
N HIS A 79 11.87 -6.70 -1.34
CA HIS A 79 12.40 -7.00 -2.67
C HIS A 79 12.26 -8.50 -2.99
N ILE A 80 11.07 -9.05 -2.72
CA ILE A 80 10.77 -10.47 -2.92
C ILE A 80 10.94 -10.82 -4.42
N PRO A 81 11.75 -11.84 -4.74
CA PRO A 81 11.85 -12.36 -6.11
C PRO A 81 10.52 -12.91 -6.66
N ASP A 82 10.19 -12.51 -7.89
CA ASP A 82 8.96 -12.94 -8.59
C ASP A 82 8.81 -14.46 -8.68
N ASN A 83 9.92 -15.19 -8.85
CA ASN A 83 9.90 -16.64 -8.98
C ASN A 83 9.34 -17.34 -7.72
N ILE A 84 9.50 -16.76 -6.53
CA ILE A 84 8.90 -17.29 -5.29
C ILE A 84 7.38 -17.20 -5.36
N ILE A 85 6.87 -16.04 -5.81
CA ILE A 85 5.43 -15.79 -5.92
C ILE A 85 4.83 -16.71 -6.99
N LYS A 86 5.48 -16.79 -8.17
CA LYS A 86 5.08 -17.69 -9.27
C LYS A 86 4.99 -19.13 -8.78
N ALA A 87 6.02 -19.64 -8.11
CA ALA A 87 6.05 -21.01 -7.59
C ALA A 87 4.92 -21.28 -6.57
N CYS A 88 4.64 -20.35 -5.65
CA CYS A 88 3.51 -20.49 -4.73
C CYS A 88 2.16 -20.57 -5.46
N PHE A 89 1.95 -19.75 -6.49
CA PHE A 89 0.70 -19.74 -7.25
C PHE A 89 0.55 -20.96 -8.17
N GLU A 90 1.64 -21.50 -8.70
CA GLU A 90 1.64 -22.75 -9.45
C GLU A 90 1.14 -23.91 -8.59
N GLU A 91 1.73 -24.11 -7.41
CA GLU A 91 1.31 -25.14 -6.46
C GLU A 91 -0.14 -24.95 -6.01
N TYR A 92 -0.52 -23.71 -5.70
CA TYR A 92 -1.90 -23.37 -5.37
C TYR A 92 -2.87 -23.71 -6.51
N ASN A 93 -2.52 -23.41 -7.76
CA ASN A 93 -3.35 -23.73 -8.92
C ASN A 93 -3.51 -25.25 -9.11
N ILE A 94 -2.43 -26.02 -8.96
CA ILE A 94 -2.48 -27.49 -9.01
C ILE A 94 -3.45 -28.01 -7.95
N LYS A 95 -3.32 -27.55 -6.70
CA LYS A 95 -4.21 -27.96 -5.59
C LYS A 95 -5.67 -27.60 -5.86
N LYS A 96 -5.95 -26.38 -6.34
CA LYS A 96 -7.32 -25.94 -6.62
C LYS A 96 -7.96 -26.70 -7.78
N ASN A 97 -7.20 -27.00 -8.82
CA ASN A 97 -7.69 -27.77 -9.96
C ASN A 97 -8.08 -29.20 -9.54
N ILE A 98 -7.34 -29.82 -8.61
CA ILE A 98 -7.67 -31.15 -8.07
C ILE A 98 -8.96 -31.10 -7.23
N MET A 99 -9.16 -30.05 -6.42
CA MET A 99 -10.31 -29.94 -5.52
C MET A 99 -11.58 -29.37 -6.16
N GLY A 100 -11.48 -28.70 -7.33
CA GLY A 100 -12.62 -28.04 -7.98
C GLY A 100 -13.13 -26.78 -7.25
N ASN A 101 -12.34 -26.22 -6.34
CA ASN A 101 -12.74 -25.07 -5.51
C ASN A 101 -12.57 -23.73 -6.22
N LYS A 102 -13.28 -22.70 -5.73
CA LYS A 102 -13.06 -21.32 -6.16
C LYS A 102 -11.61 -20.93 -5.86
N LYS A 103 -10.99 -20.18 -6.78
CA LYS A 103 -9.63 -19.69 -6.60
C LYS A 103 -9.52 -18.17 -6.77
N CYS A 104 -8.65 -17.55 -5.99
CA CYS A 104 -8.01 -16.30 -6.39
C CYS A 104 -7.29 -16.53 -7.73
N SER A 105 -7.82 -15.97 -8.80
CA SER A 105 -7.14 -15.95 -10.10
C SER A 105 -5.96 -15.00 -9.99
N TYR A 106 -4.79 -15.53 -9.67
CA TYR A 106 -3.57 -14.77 -9.86
C TYR A 106 -3.30 -14.77 -11.34
N TYR A 107 -3.60 -13.64 -11.96
CA TYR A 107 -2.99 -13.33 -13.23
C TYR A 107 -1.51 -13.19 -12.90
N THR A 108 -0.68 -14.00 -13.54
CA THR A 108 0.76 -13.81 -13.61
C THR A 108 0.98 -12.51 -14.37
N TYR A 109 0.74 -11.38 -13.70
CA TYR A 109 0.81 -10.08 -14.33
C TYR A 109 2.21 -9.92 -14.94
N ASP A 110 3.24 -10.47 -14.28
CA ASP A 110 4.65 -10.45 -14.68
C ASP A 110 4.96 -10.63 -16.15
N ASP A 111 4.22 -11.49 -16.87
CA ASP A 111 4.55 -11.78 -18.27
C ASP A 111 3.49 -11.40 -19.30
N ASP A 112 2.26 -11.08 -18.92
CA ASP A 112 1.21 -10.80 -19.89
C ASP A 112 1.02 -9.30 -20.17
N TYR A 113 1.58 -8.43 -19.33
CA TYR A 113 1.34 -6.98 -19.38
C TYR A 113 2.65 -6.18 -19.36
N LYS A 114 2.57 -4.95 -19.87
CA LYS A 114 3.58 -3.92 -19.61
C LYS A 114 3.34 -3.38 -18.20
N GLU A 115 4.40 -3.21 -17.43
CA GLU A 115 4.34 -2.72 -16.03
C GLU A 115 3.24 -3.42 -15.19
N PRO A 116 3.38 -4.73 -15.00
CA PRO A 116 2.37 -5.56 -14.36
C PRO A 116 1.97 -5.15 -12.95
N GLU A 117 2.88 -4.54 -12.21
CA GLU A 117 2.61 -3.93 -10.90
C GLU A 117 1.51 -2.86 -10.98
N ASN A 118 1.55 -2.00 -12.00
CA ASN A 118 0.54 -0.96 -12.20
C ASN A 118 -0.81 -1.56 -12.59
N ILE A 119 -0.83 -2.66 -13.36
CA ILE A 119 -2.06 -3.38 -13.67
C ILE A 119 -2.67 -4.00 -12.40
N MET A 120 -1.86 -4.59 -11.53
CA MET A 120 -2.34 -5.12 -10.26
C MET A 120 -2.94 -4.03 -9.38
N LEU A 121 -2.30 -2.87 -9.26
CA LEU A 121 -2.82 -1.72 -8.51
C LEU A 121 -4.17 -1.25 -9.03
N LEU A 122 -4.32 -1.12 -10.36
CA LEU A 122 -5.59 -0.76 -10.99
C LEU A 122 -6.65 -1.85 -10.76
N ASN A 123 -6.27 -3.13 -10.74
CA ASN A 123 -7.19 -4.24 -10.47
C ASN A 123 -7.72 -4.23 -9.04
N VAL A 124 -6.85 -3.94 -8.08
CA VAL A 124 -7.24 -3.72 -6.69
C VAL A 124 -8.24 -2.57 -6.63
N PHE A 125 -7.93 -1.42 -7.21
CA PHE A 125 -8.85 -0.27 -7.19
C PHE A 125 -10.20 -0.60 -7.82
N LYS A 126 -10.22 -1.33 -8.94
CA LYS A 126 -11.44 -1.79 -9.60
C LYS A 126 -12.35 -2.55 -8.63
N SER A 127 -11.80 -3.39 -7.76
CA SER A 127 -12.57 -4.14 -6.77
C SER A 127 -13.20 -3.27 -5.67
N TYR A 128 -12.61 -2.10 -5.41
CA TYR A 128 -13.10 -1.15 -4.41
C TYR A 128 -13.96 -0.02 -5.01
N ILE A 129 -14.28 -0.05 -6.31
CA ILE A 129 -15.07 1.00 -6.98
C ILE A 129 -16.42 1.21 -6.26
N GLY A 130 -17.12 0.15 -5.85
CA GLY A 130 -18.40 0.27 -5.16
C GLY A 130 -18.29 1.00 -3.83
N VAL A 131 -17.38 0.55 -2.97
CA VAL A 131 -17.12 1.19 -1.67
C VAL A 131 -16.62 2.63 -1.84
N THR A 132 -15.78 2.86 -2.85
CA THR A 132 -15.28 4.20 -3.22
C THR A 132 -16.45 5.11 -3.59
N LYS A 133 -17.38 4.65 -4.42
CA LYS A 133 -18.59 5.40 -4.79
C LYS A 133 -19.43 5.74 -3.56
N ASP A 134 -19.75 4.76 -2.74
CA ASP A 134 -20.60 4.96 -1.55
C ASP A 134 -19.97 5.96 -0.58
N THR A 135 -18.64 5.88 -0.42
CA THR A 135 -17.88 6.82 0.40
C THR A 135 -17.90 8.23 -0.15
N MET A 136 -17.70 8.40 -1.46
CA MET A 136 -17.74 9.70 -2.13
C MET A 136 -19.14 10.34 -2.05
N ASN A 137 -20.20 9.54 -2.11
CA ASN A 137 -21.59 10.00 -2.04
C ASN A 137 -22.10 10.22 -0.60
N GLY A 138 -21.35 9.79 0.41
CA GLY A 138 -21.67 9.99 1.82
C GLY A 138 -21.57 11.45 2.30
N GLU A 139 -21.78 11.65 3.60
CA GLU A 139 -21.78 12.98 4.22
C GLU A 139 -20.46 13.33 4.91
N ASN A 140 -19.62 12.33 5.22
CA ASN A 140 -18.36 12.55 5.94
C ASN A 140 -17.30 13.18 5.03
N HIS A 141 -17.09 14.49 5.19
CA HIS A 141 -16.15 15.27 4.40
C HIS A 141 -14.70 14.80 4.48
N ASP A 142 -14.24 14.30 5.63
CA ASP A 142 -12.85 13.84 5.79
C ASP A 142 -12.60 12.51 5.08
N LEU A 143 -13.57 11.60 5.15
CA LEU A 143 -13.53 10.34 4.40
C LEU A 143 -13.60 10.61 2.90
N LYS A 144 -14.48 11.51 2.45
CA LYS A 144 -14.55 11.94 1.04
C LYS A 144 -13.24 12.53 0.55
N ARG A 145 -12.63 13.44 1.32
CA ARG A 145 -11.32 14.02 0.98
C ARG A 145 -10.24 12.94 0.85
N SER A 146 -10.22 11.98 1.77
CA SER A 146 -9.26 10.87 1.75
C SER A 146 -9.49 9.95 0.55
N CYS A 147 -10.75 9.64 0.25
CA CYS A 147 -11.17 8.83 -0.89
C CYS A 147 -10.85 9.53 -2.22
N HIS A 148 -11.07 10.84 -2.33
CA HIS A 148 -10.68 11.64 -3.50
C HIS A 148 -9.18 11.56 -3.77
N LYS A 149 -8.34 11.75 -2.74
CA LYS A 149 -6.88 11.62 -2.87
C LYS A 149 -6.49 10.22 -3.35
N PHE A 150 -7.14 9.20 -2.80
CA PHE A 150 -6.93 7.81 -3.22
C PHE A 150 -7.29 7.60 -4.70
N ILE A 151 -8.44 8.09 -5.16
CA ILE A 151 -8.87 8.03 -6.57
C ILE A 151 -7.82 8.70 -7.48
N CYS A 152 -7.33 9.87 -7.10
CA CYS A 152 -6.34 10.61 -7.87
C CYS A 152 -5.05 9.83 -8.13
N GLU A 153 -4.59 9.02 -7.17
CA GLU A 153 -3.40 8.18 -7.36
C GLU A 153 -3.62 7.12 -8.47
N PHE A 154 -4.80 6.48 -8.52
CA PHE A 154 -5.08 5.50 -9.60
C PHE A 154 -5.33 6.17 -10.95
N VAL A 155 -5.96 7.35 -10.96
CA VAL A 155 -6.09 8.14 -12.19
C VAL A 155 -4.70 8.48 -12.73
N ASN A 156 -3.75 8.87 -11.88
CA ASN A 156 -2.38 9.13 -12.28
C ASN A 156 -1.69 7.89 -12.89
N ILE A 157 -1.84 6.73 -12.25
CA ILE A 157 -1.30 5.46 -12.77
C ILE A 157 -1.91 5.14 -14.14
N TYR A 158 -3.24 5.19 -14.25
CA TYR A 158 -3.94 4.96 -15.50
C TYR A 158 -3.46 5.91 -16.60
N ASN A 159 -3.36 7.21 -16.32
CA ASN A 159 -2.96 8.22 -17.29
C ASN A 159 -1.54 7.97 -17.81
N LYS A 160 -0.58 7.70 -16.91
CA LYS A 160 0.80 7.36 -17.26
C LYS A 160 0.86 6.10 -18.13
N MET A 161 0.17 5.05 -17.72
CA MET A 161 0.13 3.77 -18.43
C MET A 161 -0.49 3.93 -19.82
N ASN A 162 -1.65 4.58 -19.91
CA ASN A 162 -2.36 4.79 -21.15
C ASN A 162 -1.57 5.67 -22.12
N SER A 163 -0.97 6.76 -21.62
CA SER A 163 -0.11 7.64 -22.42
C SER A 163 1.11 6.91 -22.98
N LYS A 164 1.82 6.15 -22.12
CA LYS A 164 3.05 5.46 -22.49
C LYS A 164 2.83 4.29 -23.45
N TYR A 165 1.74 3.55 -23.30
CA TYR A 165 1.56 2.27 -24.00
C TYR A 165 0.42 2.25 -25.01
N CYS A 166 -0.56 3.15 -24.93
CA CYS A 166 -1.79 3.05 -25.72
C CYS A 166 -2.07 4.27 -26.61
N LEU A 167 -1.36 5.38 -26.41
CA LEU A 167 -1.39 6.53 -27.32
C LEU A 167 -0.26 6.39 -28.35
N GLY A 168 -0.56 5.97 -29.58
CA GLY A 168 0.46 5.80 -30.63
C GLY A 168 0.00 4.87 -31.77
N GLU A 169 0.96 4.43 -32.60
CA GLU A 169 0.70 3.38 -33.58
C GLU A 169 0.21 2.09 -32.91
N GLY A 170 -0.54 1.28 -33.67
CA GLY A 170 -1.17 0.06 -33.18
C GLY A 170 -0.22 -0.88 -32.43
N PRO A 171 -0.76 -1.83 -31.66
CA PRO A 171 0.03 -2.59 -30.69
C PRO A 171 1.18 -3.35 -31.36
N SER A 172 2.39 -3.08 -30.86
CA SER A 172 3.66 -3.66 -31.33
C SER A 172 3.90 -5.09 -30.83
N ASP A 173 3.28 -5.49 -29.72
CA ASP A 173 3.39 -6.84 -29.15
C ASP A 173 2.16 -7.26 -28.32
N GLN A 174 2.04 -8.55 -28.02
CA GLN A 174 0.93 -9.13 -27.26
C GLN A 174 0.80 -8.52 -25.85
N LYS A 175 1.92 -8.19 -25.19
CA LYS A 175 1.87 -7.57 -23.84
C LYS A 175 1.23 -6.20 -23.92
N GLN A 176 1.54 -5.41 -24.94
CA GLN A 176 0.91 -4.11 -25.20
C GLN A 176 -0.59 -4.26 -25.49
N GLN A 177 -0.99 -5.25 -26.31
CA GLN A 177 -2.41 -5.55 -26.58
C GLN A 177 -3.18 -5.84 -25.29
N ASN A 178 -2.65 -6.74 -24.47
CA ASN A 178 -3.24 -7.10 -23.19
C ASN A 178 -3.33 -5.89 -22.25
N THR A 179 -2.27 -5.09 -22.18
CA THR A 179 -2.21 -3.85 -21.37
C THR A 179 -3.29 -2.86 -21.79
N CYS A 180 -3.38 -2.53 -23.08
CA CYS A 180 -4.36 -1.57 -23.56
C CYS A 180 -5.80 -2.09 -23.49
N GLY A 181 -6.02 -3.39 -23.72
CA GLY A 181 -7.31 -4.02 -23.49
C GLY A 181 -7.77 -3.95 -22.03
N TYR A 182 -6.85 -4.18 -21.10
CA TYR A 182 -7.12 -4.02 -19.67
C TYR A 182 -7.44 -2.57 -19.31
N LEU A 183 -6.62 -1.61 -19.75
CA LEU A 183 -6.83 -0.19 -19.47
C LEU A 183 -8.15 0.31 -20.05
N SER A 184 -8.54 -0.14 -21.25
CA SER A 184 -9.86 0.17 -21.82
C SER A 184 -10.98 -0.33 -20.91
N THR A 185 -10.90 -1.60 -20.48
CA THR A 185 -11.89 -2.19 -19.56
C THR A 185 -11.94 -1.43 -18.24
N PHE A 186 -10.79 -1.08 -17.68
CA PHE A 186 -10.70 -0.30 -16.46
C PHE A 186 -11.37 1.07 -16.61
N LYS A 187 -11.10 1.78 -17.70
CA LYS A 187 -11.72 3.06 -18.03
C LYS A 187 -13.24 2.94 -18.06
N ASP A 188 -13.78 1.93 -18.75
CA ASP A 188 -15.23 1.74 -18.84
C ASP A 188 -15.86 1.50 -17.46
N ASN A 189 -15.22 0.69 -16.63
CA ASN A 189 -15.69 0.43 -15.26
C ASN A 189 -15.65 1.71 -14.40
N TYR A 190 -14.56 2.46 -14.46
CA TYR A 190 -14.42 3.74 -13.76
C TYR A 190 -15.50 4.74 -14.19
N MET A 191 -15.69 4.90 -15.51
CA MET A 191 -16.64 5.87 -16.04
C MET A 191 -18.09 5.47 -15.72
N LEU A 192 -18.42 4.19 -15.82
CA LEU A 192 -19.78 3.69 -15.62
C LEU A 192 -20.18 3.61 -14.15
N TYR A 193 -19.32 3.06 -13.30
CA TYR A 193 -19.70 2.68 -11.93
C TYR A 193 -19.18 3.63 -10.84
N LEU A 194 -18.29 4.57 -11.19
CA LEU A 194 -17.81 5.59 -10.27
C LEU A 194 -18.18 6.98 -10.80
N TYR A 195 -17.54 7.42 -11.88
CA TYR A 195 -17.61 8.82 -12.35
C TYR A 195 -19.04 9.33 -12.59
N LYS A 196 -19.89 8.57 -13.29
CA LYS A 196 -21.27 8.98 -13.63
C LYS A 196 -22.19 9.08 -12.42
N ASP A 197 -21.92 8.32 -11.36
CA ASP A 197 -22.77 8.20 -10.19
C ASP A 197 -22.38 9.17 -9.06
N LEU A 198 -21.31 9.96 -9.24
CA LEU A 198 -20.90 10.98 -8.28
C LEU A 198 -21.67 12.29 -8.47
N LYS A 199 -21.93 12.98 -7.36
CA LYS A 199 -22.49 14.33 -7.35
C LYS A 199 -21.55 15.31 -8.05
N GLU A 200 -22.09 16.37 -8.64
CA GLU A 200 -21.33 17.35 -9.44
C GLU A 200 -20.19 17.99 -8.63
N GLU A 201 -20.48 18.34 -7.38
CA GLU A 201 -19.54 18.96 -6.44
C GLU A 201 -18.39 18.04 -6.02
N ASP A 202 -18.56 16.72 -6.16
CA ASP A 202 -17.61 15.68 -5.78
C ASP A 202 -16.92 15.05 -7.00
N LYS A 203 -17.13 15.63 -8.20
CA LYS A 203 -16.62 15.04 -9.43
C LYS A 203 -15.10 14.95 -9.43
N ILE A 204 -14.66 13.71 -9.59
CA ILE A 204 -13.29 13.29 -9.84
C ILE A 204 -12.90 13.53 -11.32
N PRO A 205 -11.62 13.41 -11.71
CA PRO A 205 -11.23 13.55 -13.11
C PRO A 205 -11.87 12.51 -14.00
N SER A 206 -12.32 12.92 -15.18
CA SER A 206 -12.67 11.98 -16.24
C SER A 206 -11.42 11.31 -16.81
N LEU A 207 -11.52 10.02 -17.17
CA LEU A 207 -10.48 9.30 -17.91
C LEU A 207 -10.59 9.50 -19.43
N GLU A 208 -11.55 10.30 -19.91
CA GLU A 208 -11.68 10.69 -21.32
C GLU A 208 -10.92 11.98 -21.65
N LYS A 209 -10.78 12.88 -20.68
CA LYS A 209 -10.14 14.21 -20.82
C LYS A 209 -8.98 14.32 -19.84
N VAL A 210 -7.88 13.72 -20.23
CA VAL A 210 -6.87 13.15 -19.33
C VAL A 210 -6.04 14.18 -18.57
N GLU A 211 -5.56 15.24 -19.24
CA GLU A 211 -4.55 16.13 -18.63
C GLU A 211 -5.15 17.32 -17.89
N GLU A 212 -6.05 18.08 -18.51
CA GLU A 212 -6.59 19.31 -17.91
C GLU A 212 -7.46 19.04 -16.67
N GLU A 213 -8.35 18.03 -16.72
CA GLU A 213 -9.21 17.69 -15.58
C GLU A 213 -8.42 17.11 -14.41
N TYR A 214 -7.38 16.33 -14.68
CA TYR A 214 -6.53 15.75 -13.63
C TYR A 214 -5.80 16.85 -12.85
N ILE A 215 -5.18 17.81 -13.55
CA ILE A 215 -4.49 18.95 -12.91
C ILE A 215 -5.48 19.72 -12.03
N LEU A 216 -6.66 20.07 -12.56
CA LEU A 216 -7.65 20.86 -11.85
C LEU A 216 -8.25 20.16 -10.63
N LYS A 217 -8.47 18.84 -10.68
CA LYS A 217 -9.22 18.11 -9.65
C LYS A 217 -8.32 17.33 -8.68
N CYS A 218 -7.10 16.98 -9.07
CA CYS A 218 -6.19 16.16 -8.26
C CYS A 218 -4.92 16.88 -7.80
N GLN A 219 -4.48 17.95 -8.46
CA GLN A 219 -3.24 18.66 -8.10
C GLN A 219 -3.45 19.96 -7.31
N LYS A 220 -4.66 20.24 -6.80
CA LYS A 220 -4.96 21.45 -6.01
C LYS A 220 -4.05 21.68 -4.79
N ASP A 221 -3.47 20.61 -4.23
CA ASP A 221 -2.57 20.69 -3.05
C ASP A 221 -1.07 20.72 -3.41
N VAL A 222 -0.66 20.42 -4.66
CA VAL A 222 0.77 20.33 -5.05
C VAL A 222 1.34 21.70 -5.42
N GLN A 223 0.49 22.64 -5.83
CA GLN A 223 0.89 23.98 -6.27
C GLN A 223 0.69 25.08 -5.23
N ARG A 224 0.38 24.78 -3.96
CA ARG A 224 0.44 25.81 -2.91
C ARG A 224 1.90 25.92 -2.46
N PRO A 225 2.65 27.00 -2.78
CA PRO A 225 3.87 27.27 -2.03
C PRO A 225 3.47 27.29 -0.56
N ALA A 226 4.27 26.65 0.29
CA ALA A 226 4.10 26.74 1.74
C ALA A 226 3.93 28.22 2.09
N LEU A 227 2.69 28.63 2.40
CA LEU A 227 2.39 29.99 2.81
C LEU A 227 3.31 30.27 3.98
N GLN A 228 4.17 31.26 3.80
CA GLN A 228 5.02 31.81 4.84
C GLN A 228 4.13 32.01 6.07
N ARG A 229 4.55 31.43 7.19
CA ARG A 229 3.97 31.75 8.49
C ARG A 229 4.24 33.23 8.73
N ASP A 230 3.27 34.07 8.41
CA ASP A 230 3.21 35.43 8.94
C ASP A 230 3.08 35.29 10.45
N VAL A 231 4.19 35.58 11.13
CA VAL A 231 4.23 35.75 12.58
C VAL A 231 3.47 37.04 12.88
N HIS A 232 2.15 36.96 12.97
CA HIS A 232 1.36 38.01 13.60
C HIS A 232 1.50 37.85 15.11
N ARG A 233 2.37 38.69 15.68
CA ARG A 233 2.55 38.86 17.12
C ARG A 233 1.31 39.54 17.67
N GLU A 234 0.33 38.78 18.14
CA GLU A 234 -0.71 39.33 19.01
C GLU A 234 -0.10 39.60 20.39
N GLN A 235 -0.12 40.88 20.76
CA GLN A 235 0.19 41.35 22.11
C GLN A 235 -0.95 40.93 23.03
N GLU A 236 -0.71 39.95 23.90
CA GLU A 236 -1.55 39.75 25.08
C GLU A 236 -1.26 40.85 26.10
N LEU A 237 -2.29 41.66 26.35
CA LEU A 237 -2.37 42.70 27.35
C LEU A 237 -2.64 42.04 28.73
N PHE A 238 -1.62 41.90 29.58
CA PHE A 238 -1.83 41.53 30.98
C PHE A 238 -1.99 42.77 31.88
N PRO A 239 -2.98 42.82 32.79
CA PRO A 239 -3.19 43.95 33.68
C PRO A 239 -2.17 44.02 34.83
N HIS A 240 -1.90 45.24 35.23
CA HIS A 240 -1.02 45.70 36.30
C HIS A 240 -1.12 44.95 37.64
N SER A 241 0.03 44.71 38.26
CA SER A 241 0.18 44.81 39.72
C SER A 241 1.54 45.39 40.10
N LEU A 242 1.50 46.42 40.94
CA LEU A 242 2.62 47.15 41.51
C LEU A 242 3.40 46.30 42.51
N GLY A 243 4.73 46.38 42.48
CA GLY A 243 5.58 45.90 43.58
C GLY A 243 7.09 45.96 43.32
N GLY A 244 7.71 47.09 43.67
CA GLY A 244 9.06 47.21 44.26
C GLY A 244 10.32 46.64 43.56
N THR A 245 11.07 47.53 42.88
CA THR A 245 12.53 47.81 42.94
C THR A 245 13.63 46.70 42.98
N PRO A 246 14.86 46.99 42.50
CA PRO A 246 15.56 46.14 41.54
C PRO A 246 16.97 45.70 41.97
N GLU A 247 17.52 44.63 41.37
CA GLU A 247 18.97 44.44 41.23
C GLU A 247 19.25 43.41 40.12
N SER A 248 19.85 43.83 39.00
CA SER A 248 21.29 43.76 38.70
C SER A 248 21.72 42.32 38.35
N ARG A 249 21.76 41.94 37.08
CA ARG A 249 22.87 42.10 36.10
C ARG A 249 23.68 40.82 35.96
N HIS A 250 23.88 40.45 34.69
CA HIS A 250 25.00 39.68 34.11
C HIS A 250 25.13 38.21 34.55
N THR A 251 25.74 37.29 33.79
CA THR A 251 26.04 37.08 32.37
C THR A 251 26.67 35.68 32.40
N ILE A 252 26.17 34.77 31.57
CA ILE A 252 26.85 33.69 30.84
C ILE A 252 28.24 33.26 31.40
N SER A 253 28.37 31.98 31.76
CA SER A 253 29.53 31.19 31.32
C SER A 253 29.24 29.68 31.39
N SER A 254 29.17 29.05 30.23
CA SER A 254 29.64 27.67 30.03
C SER A 254 31.16 27.66 30.33
N GLU A 255 31.84 26.61 30.77
CA GLU A 255 31.94 25.26 30.19
C GLU A 255 32.95 24.43 31.08
N PRO A 256 33.56 23.30 30.65
CA PRO A 256 33.36 21.97 31.23
C PRO A 256 34.64 21.36 31.86
N THR A 257 34.55 20.24 32.60
CA THR A 257 35.68 19.28 32.75
C THR A 257 35.18 17.95 33.36
N VAL A 258 35.15 16.85 32.60
CA VAL A 258 36.16 15.77 32.49
C VAL A 258 35.90 14.57 33.42
N SER A 259 35.51 13.47 32.76
CA SER A 259 36.00 12.09 32.84
C SER A 259 36.38 11.47 34.19
N ASN A 260 35.72 10.36 34.57
CA ASN A 260 36.24 9.00 34.32
C ASN A 260 35.25 7.88 34.72
N PRO A 261 35.39 6.67 34.14
CA PRO A 261 34.46 5.56 34.27
C PRO A 261 34.83 4.60 35.39
N ASP A 262 33.86 3.84 35.92
CA ASP A 262 34.09 2.47 36.38
C ASP A 262 32.77 1.64 36.44
N PRO A 263 32.86 0.31 36.33
CA PRO A 263 31.79 -0.59 35.87
C PRO A 263 31.02 -1.28 37.00
N ASN A 264 29.99 -2.04 36.61
CA ASN A 264 29.12 -2.91 37.41
C ASN A 264 27.90 -2.24 38.07
N ASN A 265 26.75 -2.32 37.39
CA ASN A 265 25.69 -3.21 37.87
C ASN A 265 24.55 -3.37 36.85
N SER A 266 24.08 -4.61 36.78
CA SER A 266 23.04 -5.14 35.90
C SER A 266 21.79 -4.26 35.83
N LYS A 267 21.38 -3.90 34.61
CA LYS A 267 20.01 -3.48 34.33
C LYS A 267 19.49 -4.19 33.09
N SER A 268 18.39 -4.91 33.33
CA SER A 268 17.45 -5.49 32.40
C SER A 268 17.38 -4.75 31.07
N SER A 269 17.80 -5.38 29.98
CA SER A 269 17.52 -4.89 28.63
C SER A 269 16.08 -5.24 28.28
N THR A 270 15.15 -4.41 28.73
CA THR A 270 13.86 -4.29 28.05
C THR A 270 14.16 -3.70 26.68
N VAL A 271 14.27 -4.56 25.67
CA VAL A 271 14.36 -4.12 24.29
C VAL A 271 13.02 -3.48 23.96
N SER A 272 12.97 -2.14 24.04
CA SER A 272 11.93 -1.37 23.38
C SER A 272 12.00 -1.71 21.91
N THR A 273 11.02 -2.48 21.42
CA THR A 273 10.74 -2.60 20.00
C THR A 273 10.36 -1.20 19.52
N ALA A 274 11.36 -0.44 19.08
CA ALA A 274 11.16 0.74 18.28
C ALA A 274 10.45 0.25 17.02
N VAL A 275 9.15 0.53 16.93
CA VAL A 275 8.39 0.43 15.69
C VAL A 275 9.02 1.47 14.77
N GLY A 276 10.00 1.02 13.99
CA GLY A 276 10.65 1.84 12.98
C GLY A 276 9.57 2.33 12.01
N THR A 277 9.40 3.64 11.94
CA THR A 277 8.68 4.28 10.84
C THR A 277 9.39 3.88 9.55
N VAL A 278 8.78 2.97 8.80
CA VAL A 278 9.21 2.61 7.44
C VAL A 278 8.94 3.82 6.56
N ALA A 279 9.91 4.72 6.46
CA ALA A 279 9.99 5.72 5.42
C ALA A 279 10.45 5.01 4.15
N GLY A 280 9.51 4.70 3.25
CA GLY A 280 9.83 4.02 1.99
C GLY A 280 8.68 3.30 1.30
N VAL A 281 7.47 3.26 1.87
CA VAL A 281 6.29 2.84 1.13
C VAL A 281 5.87 4.01 0.23
N SER A 282 5.89 3.83 -1.09
CA SER A 282 5.23 4.70 -2.09
C SER A 282 3.92 5.28 -1.52
N SER A 283 3.63 6.55 -1.74
CA SER A 283 2.43 7.22 -1.21
C SER A 283 1.14 6.43 -1.51
N VAL A 284 1.10 5.76 -2.67
CA VAL A 284 0.02 4.87 -3.11
C VAL A 284 -0.14 3.63 -2.21
N LEU A 285 0.98 3.05 -1.75
CA LEU A 285 1.02 1.88 -0.86
C LEU A 285 0.51 2.22 0.55
N ALA A 286 0.94 3.35 1.10
CA ALA A 286 0.47 3.83 2.40
C ALA A 286 -1.03 4.17 2.36
N LEU A 287 -1.51 4.68 1.22
CA LEU A 287 -2.92 4.98 0.99
C LEU A 287 -3.76 3.72 0.79
N LEU A 288 -3.28 2.71 0.05
CA LEU A 288 -3.94 1.41 -0.07
C LEU A 288 -4.10 0.70 1.27
N TYR A 289 -3.06 0.72 2.10
CA TYR A 289 -3.12 0.20 3.46
C TYR A 289 -4.14 0.97 4.32
N LYS A 290 -4.10 2.31 4.29
CA LYS A 290 -5.10 3.15 4.99
C LYS A 290 -6.53 2.89 4.49
N VAL A 291 -6.75 2.82 3.19
CA VAL A 291 -8.05 2.51 2.58
C VAL A 291 -8.55 1.15 3.01
N THR A 292 -7.68 0.13 2.98
CA THR A 292 -8.02 -1.21 3.46
C THR A 292 -8.41 -1.20 4.94
N LEU A 293 -7.80 -0.33 5.76
CA LEU A 293 -8.17 -0.14 7.16
C LEU A 293 -9.42 0.74 7.36
N ILE A 294 -9.72 1.66 6.44
CA ILE A 294 -10.90 2.54 6.48
C ILE A 294 -12.16 1.76 6.07
N PHE A 295 -12.00 0.76 5.20
CA PHE A 295 -13.11 0.01 4.58
C PHE A 295 -13.34 -1.40 5.15
N ILE A 296 -12.58 -1.82 6.17
CA ILE A 296 -12.78 -3.06 6.95
C ILE A 296 -13.15 -2.68 8.39
#